data_AF-A0A0P9FKF0-F1
#
_entry.id   AF-A0A0P9FKF0-F1
#
_cell.length_a   1.000
_cell.length_b   1.000
_cell.length_c   1.000
_cell.angle_alpha   90.00
_cell.angle_beta   90.00
_cell.angle_gamma   90.00
#
_symmetry.space_group_name_H-M   'P 1'
#
loop_
_entity.id
_entity.type
_entity.pdbx_description
1 polymer ?
#
loop_
_entity_poly.entity_id
_entity_poly.type
_entity_poly.pdbx_seq_one_letter_code
_entity_poly.pdbx_strand_id
1 'polypeptide(L)'
;MTSDQAELRRLFTSASLGHTAYRSWAAQARHERRFNIARLFEALGAAKLARAESVFRQMGEAGSTNGNVDRALAGLEPEAIGTGPITGTNPLARDMLLRAQAALKDNRDLRADEIGDIFVCSTCGTLREGQLVGACPNCGTVPEAHRSFRAIDAMGTLGPHAIMSSLEHTEEGLRKLLDGIDEDLLAQRLSEGKPSIKELVGHLVDIDAVFRERAWLLLETDRPELPPAHPPRLDAAAAYRSQPGEAILGAFHATRRQTINLLRGLTSAAWHRPGHHELYGEVNLLHQGNWMIAHERAHLVELAQLRHDLLLHSEACKAPVDLGEAVMTEINEGE
;
A
#
# COMPACT_ATOMS: atom_id res chain seq x y z
N MET A 1 -27.11 34.07 -2.69
CA MET A 1 -25.74 33.64 -3.07
C MET A 1 -25.37 34.27 -4.39
N THR A 2 -24.14 34.77 -4.54
CA THR A 2 -23.62 35.14 -5.87
C THR A 2 -23.38 33.86 -6.69
N SER A 3 -23.41 33.97 -8.03
CA SER A 3 -23.13 32.83 -8.93
C SER A 3 -21.79 32.17 -8.56
N ASP A 4 -20.78 32.98 -8.26
CA ASP A 4 -19.43 32.55 -7.90
C ASP A 4 -19.38 31.73 -6.60
N GLN A 5 -20.15 32.11 -5.57
CA GLN A 5 -20.22 31.33 -4.33
C GLN A 5 -20.89 29.97 -4.53
N ALA A 6 -21.90 29.90 -5.40
CA ALA A 6 -22.55 28.63 -5.73
C ALA A 6 -21.59 27.70 -6.50
N GLU A 7 -20.79 28.26 -7.41
CA GLU A 7 -19.78 27.52 -8.15
C GLU A 7 -18.66 27.00 -7.24
N LEU A 8 -18.12 27.82 -6.35
CA LEU A 8 -17.11 27.37 -5.38
C LEU A 8 -17.63 26.23 -4.50
N ARG A 9 -18.88 26.32 -4.02
CA ARG A 9 -19.47 25.20 -3.25
C ARG A 9 -19.65 23.93 -4.09
N ARG A 10 -20.08 24.04 -5.35
CA ARG A 10 -20.13 22.89 -6.28
C ARG A 10 -18.77 22.23 -6.45
N LEU A 11 -17.74 23.05 -6.67
CA LEU A 11 -16.36 22.58 -6.83
C LEU A 11 -15.87 21.88 -5.57
N PHE A 12 -16.07 22.47 -4.39
CA PHE A 12 -15.71 21.85 -3.11
C PHE A 12 -16.37 20.49 -2.94
N THR A 13 -17.69 20.39 -3.11
CA THR A 13 -18.41 19.12 -2.91
C THR A 13 -17.99 18.07 -3.94
N SER A 14 -17.84 18.44 -5.22
CA SER A 14 -17.36 17.51 -6.25
C SER A 14 -15.93 17.01 -5.97
N ALA A 15 -15.04 17.90 -5.50
CA ALA A 15 -13.66 17.58 -5.19
C ALA A 15 -13.55 16.68 -3.95
N SER A 16 -14.30 16.96 -2.89
CA SER A 16 -14.35 16.15 -1.68
C SER A 16 -14.87 14.73 -1.95
N LEU A 17 -15.97 14.59 -2.70
CA LEU A 17 -16.49 13.28 -3.11
C LEU A 17 -15.53 12.54 -4.04
N GLY A 18 -14.90 13.26 -4.97
CA GLY A 18 -13.89 12.72 -5.86
C GLY A 18 -12.65 12.22 -5.11
N HIS A 19 -12.20 12.93 -4.08
CA HIS A 19 -11.10 12.50 -3.21
C HIS A 19 -11.43 11.17 -2.54
N THR A 20 -12.62 11.06 -1.93
CA THR A 20 -13.07 9.80 -1.28
C THR A 20 -13.12 8.65 -2.27
N ALA A 21 -13.71 8.86 -3.46
CA ALA A 21 -13.80 7.82 -4.49
C ALA A 21 -12.42 7.32 -4.92
N TYR A 22 -11.52 8.22 -5.29
CA TYR A 22 -10.17 7.86 -5.71
C TYR A 22 -9.36 7.18 -4.59
N ARG A 23 -9.52 7.62 -3.33
CA ARG A 23 -8.87 6.97 -2.18
C ARG A 23 -9.35 5.54 -2.00
N SER A 24 -10.66 5.29 -2.11
CA SER A 24 -11.23 3.94 -2.02
C SER A 24 -10.74 3.04 -3.17
N TRP A 25 -10.69 3.56 -4.40
CA TRP A 25 -10.20 2.81 -5.55
C TRP A 25 -8.69 2.53 -5.47
N ALA A 26 -7.90 3.45 -4.93
CA ALA A 26 -6.49 3.21 -4.66
C ALA A 26 -6.28 2.04 -3.68
N ALA A 27 -7.06 1.98 -2.59
CA ALA A 27 -7.01 0.88 -1.64
C ALA A 27 -7.35 -0.46 -2.29
N GLN A 28 -8.40 -0.49 -3.12
CA GLN A 28 -8.78 -1.69 -3.87
C GLN A 28 -7.68 -2.11 -4.86
N ALA A 29 -7.14 -1.17 -5.64
CA ALA A 29 -6.06 -1.46 -6.59
C ALA A 29 -4.82 -2.02 -5.88
N ARG A 30 -4.47 -1.51 -4.69
CA ARG A 30 -3.36 -2.04 -3.89
C ARG A 30 -3.63 -3.46 -3.41
N HIS A 31 -4.85 -3.75 -2.96
CA HIS A 31 -5.25 -5.11 -2.59
C HIS A 31 -5.11 -6.09 -3.77
N GLU A 32 -5.45 -5.65 -4.98
CA GLU A 32 -5.27 -6.41 -6.23
C GLU A 32 -3.81 -6.42 -6.75
N ARG A 33 -2.86 -5.89 -5.98
CA ARG A 33 -1.44 -5.78 -6.33
C ARG A 33 -1.19 -5.00 -7.63
N ARG A 34 -2.04 -4.00 -7.91
CA ARG A 34 -1.91 -3.02 -8.98
C ARG A 34 -1.32 -1.72 -8.43
N PHE A 35 -0.04 -1.76 -8.06
CA PHE A 35 0.64 -0.68 -7.36
C PHE A 35 0.77 0.61 -8.19
N ASN A 36 1.02 0.50 -9.50
CA ASN A 36 1.11 1.68 -10.36
C ASN A 36 -0.25 2.32 -10.62
N ILE A 37 -1.30 1.51 -10.75
CA ILE A 37 -2.67 2.02 -10.82
C ILE A 37 -3.11 2.61 -9.47
N ALA A 38 -2.73 1.99 -8.35
CA ALA A 38 -3.00 2.50 -7.01
C ALA A 38 -2.36 3.88 -6.80
N ARG A 39 -1.06 4.05 -7.12
CA ARG A 39 -0.40 5.36 -7.01
C ARG A 39 -1.00 6.41 -7.94
N LEU A 40 -1.49 6.01 -9.12
CA LEU A 40 -2.23 6.90 -10.01
C LEU A 40 -3.53 7.39 -9.33
N PHE A 41 -4.32 6.48 -8.75
CA PHE A 41 -5.52 6.86 -8.02
C PHE A 41 -5.20 7.73 -6.80
N GLU A 42 -4.13 7.45 -6.07
CA GLU A 42 -3.66 8.30 -4.96
C GLU A 42 -3.32 9.71 -5.44
N ALA A 43 -2.61 9.84 -6.57
CA ALA A 43 -2.28 11.14 -7.15
C ALA A 43 -3.55 11.91 -7.58
N LEU A 44 -4.52 11.22 -8.20
CA LEU A 44 -5.82 11.83 -8.56
C LEU A 44 -6.61 12.25 -7.31
N GLY A 45 -6.59 11.43 -6.26
CA GLY A 45 -7.19 11.74 -4.96
C GLY A 45 -6.55 12.95 -4.29
N ALA A 46 -5.22 13.05 -4.32
CA ALA A 46 -4.48 14.20 -3.78
C ALA A 46 -4.75 15.48 -4.60
N ALA A 47 -4.86 15.37 -5.92
CA ALA A 47 -5.24 16.50 -6.77
C ALA A 47 -6.64 17.01 -6.43
N LYS A 48 -7.58 16.10 -6.13
CA LYS A 48 -8.93 16.45 -5.66
C LYS A 48 -8.91 17.10 -4.28
N LEU A 49 -8.12 16.57 -3.34
CA LEU A 49 -7.97 17.17 -2.01
C LEU A 49 -7.40 18.59 -2.09
N ALA A 50 -6.31 18.79 -2.83
CA ALA A 50 -5.70 20.12 -2.99
C ALA A 50 -6.68 21.14 -3.59
N ARG A 51 -7.55 20.72 -4.52
CA ARG A 51 -8.61 21.57 -5.06
C ARG A 51 -9.69 21.87 -4.03
N ALA A 52 -10.13 20.87 -3.27
CA ALA A 52 -11.10 21.06 -2.20
C ALA A 52 -10.58 22.05 -1.16
N GLU A 53 -9.34 21.89 -0.69
CA GLU A 53 -8.69 22.78 0.27
C GLU A 53 -8.45 24.19 -0.27
N SER A 54 -8.10 24.32 -1.55
CA SER A 54 -7.94 25.63 -2.21
C SER A 54 -9.26 26.39 -2.23
N VAL A 55 -10.34 25.74 -2.65
CA VAL A 55 -11.67 26.35 -2.71
C VAL A 55 -12.23 26.62 -1.32
N PHE A 56 -12.01 25.72 -0.36
CA PHE A 56 -12.39 25.91 1.05
C PHE A 56 -11.75 27.17 1.64
N ARG A 57 -10.46 27.42 1.35
CA ARG A 57 -9.78 28.67 1.71
C ARG A 57 -10.34 29.89 0.99
N GLN A 58 -10.62 29.80 -0.32
CA GLN A 58 -11.20 30.91 -1.08
C GLN A 58 -12.59 31.32 -0.58
N MET A 59 -13.37 30.36 -0.07
CA MET A 59 -14.66 30.63 0.57
C MET A 59 -14.52 31.23 1.98
N GLY A 60 -13.31 31.36 2.52
CA GLY A 60 -13.06 31.85 3.88
C GLY A 60 -13.39 30.83 4.97
N GLU A 61 -13.50 29.55 4.62
CA GLU A 61 -13.93 28.52 5.57
C GLU A 61 -12.82 28.01 6.49
N ALA A 62 -11.56 28.28 6.13
CA ALA A 62 -10.40 28.06 6.98
C ALA A 62 -9.97 29.38 7.64
N GLY A 63 -10.23 29.50 8.95
CA GLY A 63 -9.87 30.66 9.77
C GLY A 63 -8.74 30.37 10.76
N SER A 64 -8.69 31.13 11.86
CA SER A 64 -7.76 30.86 12.96
C SER A 64 -8.06 29.53 13.63
N THR A 65 -7.06 28.88 14.23
CA THR A 65 -7.24 27.58 14.91
C THR A 65 -8.35 27.62 15.95
N ASN A 66 -8.42 28.68 16.75
CA ASN A 66 -9.50 28.85 17.74
C ASN A 66 -10.88 28.89 17.07
N GLY A 67 -11.04 29.72 16.03
CA GLY A 67 -12.31 29.80 15.29
C GLY A 67 -12.68 28.50 14.57
N ASN A 68 -11.69 27.74 14.09
CA ASN A 68 -11.93 26.43 13.48
C ASN A 68 -12.43 25.40 14.51
N VAL A 69 -11.91 25.44 15.74
CA VAL A 69 -12.40 24.58 16.85
C VAL A 69 -13.84 24.93 17.21
N ASP A 70 -14.16 26.21 17.39
CA ASP A 70 -15.53 26.65 17.70
C ASP A 70 -16.52 26.23 16.62
N ARG A 71 -16.13 26.38 15.35
CA ARG A 71 -16.92 25.93 14.19
C ARG A 71 -17.10 24.41 14.13
N ALA A 72 -16.06 23.64 14.47
CA ALA A 72 -16.15 22.18 14.50
C ALA A 72 -17.11 21.70 15.60
N LEU A 73 -17.05 22.32 16.79
CA LEU A 73 -17.94 22.03 17.91
C LEU A 73 -19.40 22.42 17.64
N ALA A 74 -19.62 23.53 16.91
CA ALA A 74 -20.95 23.96 16.51
C ALA A 74 -21.60 23.05 15.45
N GLY A 75 -20.80 22.24 14.76
CA GLY A 75 -21.22 21.45 13.60
C GLY A 75 -21.33 22.31 12.35
N LEU A 76 -20.49 22.05 11.34
CA LEU A 76 -20.62 22.69 10.04
C LEU A 76 -21.68 21.95 9.21
N GLU A 77 -22.81 22.60 8.93
CA GLU A 77 -23.83 22.09 8.00
C GLU A 77 -23.68 22.76 6.63
N PRO A 78 -23.08 22.09 5.63
CA PRO A 78 -23.02 22.63 4.28
C PRO A 78 -24.40 22.55 3.60
N GLU A 79 -24.73 23.57 2.83
CA GLU A 79 -25.91 23.52 1.96
C GLU A 79 -25.78 22.39 0.93
N ALA A 80 -26.86 21.63 0.73
CA ALA A 80 -26.91 20.58 -0.27
C ALA A 80 -26.86 21.18 -1.69
N ILE A 81 -25.78 20.92 -2.40
CA ILE A 81 -25.54 21.47 -3.74
C ILE A 81 -25.19 20.32 -4.70
N GLY A 82 -25.91 20.26 -5.83
CA GLY A 82 -25.63 19.28 -6.90
C GLY A 82 -24.27 19.53 -7.55
N THR A 83 -23.48 18.47 -7.70
CA THR A 83 -22.03 18.57 -7.97
C THR A 83 -21.63 18.32 -9.43
N GLY A 84 -22.50 17.70 -10.24
CA GLY A 84 -22.08 17.12 -11.53
C GLY A 84 -21.10 15.95 -11.32
N PRO A 85 -20.23 15.61 -12.30
CA PRO A 85 -19.28 14.51 -12.19
C PRO A 85 -18.24 14.71 -11.06
N ILE A 86 -18.19 13.80 -10.09
CA ILE A 86 -17.30 13.91 -8.92
C ILE A 86 -15.82 13.63 -9.24
N THR A 87 -15.53 12.76 -10.20
CA THR A 87 -14.17 12.32 -10.52
C THR A 87 -13.57 12.99 -11.74
N GLY A 88 -14.26 13.97 -12.33
CA GLY A 88 -13.92 14.62 -13.61
C GLY A 88 -12.41 14.74 -13.90
N THR A 89 -12.00 14.31 -15.09
CA THR A 89 -10.61 14.13 -15.49
C THR A 89 -10.15 15.22 -16.45
N ASN A 90 -8.94 15.74 -16.23
CA ASN A 90 -8.27 16.59 -17.23
C ASN A 90 -7.64 15.69 -18.32
N PRO A 91 -7.14 16.25 -19.44
CA PRO A 91 -6.59 15.45 -20.54
C PRO A 91 -5.48 14.48 -20.12
N LEU A 92 -4.55 14.92 -19.27
CA LEU A 92 -3.46 14.07 -18.76
C LEU A 92 -3.99 12.91 -17.92
N ALA A 93 -4.84 13.19 -16.93
CA ALA A 93 -5.44 12.16 -16.09
C ALA A 93 -6.27 11.17 -16.92
N ARG A 94 -7.00 11.65 -17.93
CA ARG A 94 -7.78 10.80 -18.82
C ARG A 94 -6.88 9.87 -19.62
N ASP A 95 -5.78 10.38 -20.17
CA ASP A 95 -4.80 9.60 -20.90
C ASP A 95 -4.16 8.50 -20.01
N MET A 96 -3.72 8.85 -18.80
CA MET A 96 -3.17 7.88 -17.84
C MET A 96 -4.19 6.81 -17.45
N LEU A 97 -5.47 7.16 -17.28
CA LEU A 97 -6.54 6.20 -16.99
C LEU A 97 -6.85 5.29 -18.18
N LEU A 98 -6.70 5.77 -19.42
CA LEU A 98 -6.82 4.93 -20.61
C LEU A 98 -5.66 3.94 -20.71
N ARG A 99 -4.43 4.37 -20.38
CA ARG A 99 -3.27 3.47 -20.24
C ARG A 99 -3.54 2.40 -19.17
N ALA A 100 -4.03 2.81 -18.00
CA ALA A 100 -4.42 1.87 -16.92
C ALA A 100 -5.49 0.88 -17.38
N GLN A 101 -6.52 1.34 -18.09
CA GLN A 101 -7.57 0.48 -18.63
C GLN A 101 -7.03 -0.52 -19.64
N ALA A 102 -6.08 -0.13 -20.49
CA ALA A 102 -5.42 -1.03 -21.43
C ALA A 102 -4.64 -2.13 -20.70
N ALA A 103 -3.82 -1.76 -19.70
CA ALA A 103 -3.08 -2.73 -18.89
C ALA A 103 -4.00 -3.72 -18.15
N LEU A 104 -5.12 -3.24 -17.61
CA LEU A 104 -6.10 -4.10 -16.92
C LEU A 104 -6.79 -5.10 -17.86
N LYS A 105 -6.99 -4.78 -19.14
CA LYS A 105 -7.51 -5.74 -20.14
C LYS A 105 -6.58 -6.95 -20.32
N ASP A 106 -5.28 -6.74 -20.11
CA ASP A 106 -4.26 -7.79 -20.17
C ASP A 106 -4.00 -8.43 -18.79
N ASN A 107 -4.83 -8.13 -17.78
CA ASN A 107 -4.70 -8.63 -16.39
C ASN A 107 -3.34 -8.32 -15.73
N ARG A 108 -2.70 -7.23 -16.13
CA ARG A 108 -1.42 -6.75 -15.59
C ARG A 108 -1.57 -5.36 -14.96
N ASP A 109 -0.56 -4.95 -14.22
CA ASP A 109 -0.44 -3.56 -13.77
C ASP A 109 0.21 -2.70 -14.88
N LEU A 110 0.18 -1.38 -14.71
CA LEU A 110 1.02 -0.48 -15.50
C LEU A 110 2.50 -0.77 -15.20
N ARG A 111 3.34 -0.72 -16.23
CA ARG A 111 4.79 -0.86 -16.12
C ARG A 111 5.48 0.48 -15.93
N ALA A 112 6.74 0.46 -15.50
CA ALA A 112 7.51 1.68 -15.23
C ALA A 112 7.73 2.56 -16.48
N ASP A 113 7.75 1.94 -17.67
CA ASP A 113 7.86 2.63 -18.96
C ASP A 113 6.51 3.21 -19.45
N GLU A 114 5.39 2.73 -18.93
CA GLU A 114 4.03 3.17 -19.31
C GLU A 114 3.51 4.34 -18.47
N ILE A 115 4.12 4.58 -17.30
CA ILE A 115 3.72 5.63 -16.36
C ILE A 115 4.93 6.21 -15.61
N GLY A 116 5.20 7.49 -15.85
CA GLY A 116 6.30 8.20 -15.19
C GLY A 116 6.03 8.48 -13.70
N ASP A 117 6.96 9.19 -13.07
CA ASP A 117 6.70 9.76 -11.75
C ASP A 117 5.59 10.81 -11.84
N ILE A 118 4.68 10.80 -10.88
CA ILE A 118 3.52 11.68 -10.87
C ILE A 118 3.73 12.75 -9.80
N PHE A 119 3.44 14.00 -10.16
CA PHE A 119 3.51 15.12 -9.23
C PHE A 119 2.18 15.85 -9.19
N VAL A 120 1.78 16.25 -7.98
CA VAL A 120 0.56 17.01 -7.74
C VAL A 120 0.94 18.30 -7.03
N CYS A 121 0.60 19.45 -7.63
CA CYS A 121 0.77 20.74 -6.97
C CYS A 121 -0.12 20.81 -5.72
N SER A 122 0.48 21.01 -4.54
CA SER A 122 -0.25 21.06 -3.26
C SER A 122 -1.14 22.29 -3.12
N THR A 123 -1.00 23.29 -3.99
CA THR A 123 -1.81 24.53 -3.96
C THR A 123 -3.09 24.43 -4.80
N CYS A 124 -3.00 23.85 -6.00
CA CYS A 124 -4.13 23.86 -6.96
C CYS A 124 -4.50 22.46 -7.49
N GLY A 125 -3.77 21.41 -7.14
CA GLY A 125 -4.01 20.05 -7.61
C GLY A 125 -3.73 19.85 -9.10
N THR A 126 -2.85 20.65 -9.70
CA THR A 126 -2.37 20.40 -11.08
C THR A 126 -1.51 19.15 -11.08
N LEU A 127 -1.85 18.21 -11.97
CA LEU A 127 -1.17 16.93 -12.17
C LEU A 127 -0.05 17.09 -13.21
N ARG A 128 1.09 16.44 -12.99
CA ARG A 128 2.23 16.38 -13.91
C ARG A 128 2.81 14.97 -13.92
N GLU A 129 3.38 14.55 -15.06
CA GLU A 129 4.02 13.24 -15.23
C GLU A 129 5.45 13.42 -15.75
N GLY A 130 6.36 12.53 -15.35
CA GLY A 130 7.75 12.50 -15.82
C GLY A 130 8.68 13.28 -14.90
N GLN A 131 9.42 14.27 -15.42
CA GLN A 131 10.31 15.10 -14.61
C GLN A 131 9.62 16.40 -14.16
N LEU A 132 9.78 16.74 -12.88
CA LEU A 132 9.27 18.00 -12.33
C LEU A 132 10.21 19.16 -12.67
N VAL A 133 9.89 19.90 -13.74
CA VAL A 133 10.69 21.05 -14.20
C VAL A 133 9.92 22.36 -14.04
N GLY A 134 10.49 23.33 -13.33
CA GLY A 134 9.92 24.67 -13.18
C GLY A 134 8.62 24.72 -12.36
N ALA A 135 8.14 25.95 -12.12
CA ALA A 135 6.93 26.21 -11.34
C ALA A 135 5.66 25.61 -11.98
N CYS A 136 4.62 25.44 -11.16
CA CYS A 136 3.32 24.96 -11.59
C CYS A 136 2.75 25.88 -12.68
N PRO A 137 2.41 25.35 -13.87
CA PRO A 137 1.94 26.18 -14.99
C PRO A 137 0.56 26.80 -14.74
N ASN A 138 -0.19 26.28 -13.77
CA ASN A 138 -1.54 26.76 -13.45
C ASN A 138 -1.57 27.88 -12.40
N CYS A 139 -0.70 27.83 -11.38
CA CYS A 139 -0.77 28.77 -10.25
C CYS A 139 0.59 29.37 -9.82
N GLY A 140 1.68 29.03 -10.51
CA GLY A 140 3.01 29.56 -10.20
C GLY A 140 3.68 28.97 -8.95
N THR A 141 3.06 28.00 -8.28
CA THR A 141 3.65 27.32 -7.11
C THR A 141 4.97 26.65 -7.47
N VAL A 142 5.99 26.86 -6.65
CA VAL A 142 7.34 26.32 -6.86
C VAL A 142 7.39 24.77 -6.81
N PRO A 143 8.38 24.12 -7.45
CA PRO A 143 8.50 22.66 -7.49
C PRO A 143 8.45 21.97 -6.12
N GLU A 144 9.05 22.56 -5.10
CA GLU A 144 9.17 22.03 -3.73
C GLU A 144 7.81 21.84 -3.04
N ALA A 145 6.80 22.58 -3.48
CA ALA A 145 5.43 22.47 -2.99
C ALA A 145 4.56 21.52 -3.85
N HIS A 146 5.19 20.55 -4.52
CA HIS A 146 4.50 19.44 -5.17
C HIS A 146 4.67 18.15 -4.35
N ARG A 147 3.58 17.40 -4.23
CA ARG A 147 3.62 16.03 -3.71
C ARG A 147 4.03 15.08 -4.83
N SER A 148 5.02 14.23 -4.58
CA SER A 148 5.44 13.17 -5.49
C SER A 148 4.70 11.87 -5.21
N PHE A 149 4.47 11.10 -6.28
CA PHE A 149 3.91 9.75 -6.25
C PHE A 149 4.76 8.88 -7.16
N ARG A 150 5.87 8.39 -6.60
CA ARG A 150 6.84 7.53 -7.28
C ARG A 150 6.51 6.07 -7.03
N ALA A 151 6.90 5.20 -7.94
CA ALA A 151 6.73 3.76 -7.75
C ALA A 151 7.41 3.27 -6.45
N ILE A 152 8.59 3.82 -6.14
CA ILE A 152 9.37 3.50 -4.94
C ILE A 152 8.72 3.99 -3.63
N ASP A 153 7.87 5.02 -3.66
CA ASP A 153 7.22 5.55 -2.45
C ASP A 153 6.25 4.51 -1.86
N ALA A 154 5.73 3.59 -2.69
CA ALA A 154 4.90 2.49 -2.24
C ALA A 154 5.68 1.34 -1.57
N MET A 155 7.01 1.36 -1.64
CA MET A 155 7.83 0.24 -1.18
C MET A 155 8.15 0.34 0.31
N GLY A 156 8.31 1.54 0.88
CA GLY A 156 8.56 1.80 2.31
C GLY A 156 9.85 2.60 2.57
N THR A 157 10.06 3.06 3.81
CA THR A 157 11.16 3.97 4.19
C THR A 157 12.09 3.43 5.29
N LEU A 158 11.89 2.18 5.72
CA LEU A 158 12.70 1.53 6.75
C LEU A 158 14.17 1.45 6.32
N GLY A 159 15.06 1.76 7.26
CA GLY A 159 16.49 1.56 7.09
C GLY A 159 16.89 0.09 7.25
N PRO A 160 18.14 -0.28 6.88
CA PRO A 160 18.62 -1.66 6.96
C PRO A 160 18.44 -2.34 8.32
N HIS A 161 18.68 -1.62 9.42
CA HIS A 161 18.53 -2.15 10.77
C HIS A 161 17.08 -2.50 11.11
N ALA A 162 16.13 -1.64 10.72
CA ALA A 162 14.71 -1.90 10.95
C ALA A 162 14.22 -3.09 10.11
N ILE A 163 14.64 -3.17 8.84
CA ILE A 163 14.33 -4.33 7.98
C ILE A 163 14.86 -5.61 8.61
N MET A 164 16.14 -5.64 9.02
CA MET A 164 16.73 -6.82 9.64
C MET A 164 15.99 -7.22 10.93
N SER A 165 15.68 -6.25 11.79
CA SER A 165 14.92 -6.49 13.01
C SER A 165 13.55 -7.09 12.72
N SER A 166 12.80 -6.53 11.77
CA SER A 166 11.51 -7.09 11.36
C SER A 166 11.65 -8.51 10.83
N LEU A 167 12.63 -8.78 9.96
CA LEU A 167 12.85 -10.12 9.40
C LEU A 167 13.14 -11.15 10.50
N GLU A 168 13.91 -10.78 11.53
CA GLU A 168 14.30 -11.63 12.66
C GLU A 168 13.12 -11.98 13.59
N HIS A 169 12.12 -11.09 13.71
CA HIS A 169 11.00 -11.27 14.64
C HIS A 169 9.71 -11.80 13.99
N THR A 170 9.56 -11.78 12.66
CA THR A 170 8.36 -12.29 11.97
C THR A 170 7.97 -13.70 12.41
N GLU A 171 8.94 -14.61 12.58
CA GLU A 171 8.67 -16.01 12.94
C GLU A 171 8.01 -16.13 14.33
N GLU A 172 8.45 -15.33 15.31
CA GLU A 172 7.86 -15.35 16.65
C GLU A 172 6.38 -14.95 16.60
N GLY A 173 6.05 -13.93 15.80
CA GLY A 173 4.67 -13.51 15.57
C GLY A 173 3.83 -14.61 14.93
N LEU A 174 4.35 -15.30 13.91
CA LEU A 174 3.67 -16.44 13.28
C LEU A 174 3.40 -17.57 14.26
N ARG A 175 4.38 -17.95 15.09
CA ARG A 175 4.20 -19.00 16.09
C ARG A 175 3.11 -18.64 17.10
N LYS A 176 3.08 -17.39 17.59
CA LYS A 176 2.02 -16.89 18.48
C LYS A 176 0.63 -16.92 17.83
N LEU A 177 0.55 -16.56 16.55
CA LEU A 177 -0.73 -16.58 15.81
C LEU A 177 -1.27 -18.00 15.63
N LEU A 178 -0.41 -19.00 15.45
CA LEU A 178 -0.81 -20.38 15.24
C LEU A 178 -1.00 -21.17 16.55
N ASP A 179 -0.51 -20.65 17.67
CA ASP A 179 -0.59 -21.33 18.97
C ASP A 179 -2.04 -21.59 19.42
N GLY A 180 -2.28 -22.80 19.92
CA GLY A 180 -3.58 -23.26 20.41
C GLY A 180 -4.66 -23.51 19.35
N ILE A 181 -4.33 -23.43 18.05
CA ILE A 181 -5.28 -23.74 16.96
C ILE A 181 -5.04 -25.17 16.49
N ASP A 182 -6.10 -25.98 16.41
CA ASP A 182 -6.00 -27.35 15.90
C ASP A 182 -5.76 -27.40 14.37
N GLU A 183 -5.26 -28.54 13.91
CA GLU A 183 -4.86 -28.75 12.51
C GLU A 183 -6.02 -28.60 11.51
N ASP A 184 -7.25 -28.92 11.92
CA ASP A 184 -8.44 -28.82 11.07
C ASP A 184 -8.85 -27.36 10.87
N LEU A 185 -8.85 -26.56 11.95
CA LEU A 185 -9.08 -25.12 11.90
C LEU A 185 -7.99 -24.39 11.11
N LEU A 186 -6.72 -24.78 11.24
CA LEU A 186 -5.62 -24.22 10.44
C LEU A 186 -5.80 -24.46 8.92
N ALA A 187 -6.43 -25.57 8.55
CA ALA A 187 -6.74 -25.94 7.17
C ALA A 187 -8.06 -25.35 6.66
N GLN A 188 -8.91 -24.82 7.54
CA GLN A 188 -10.25 -24.36 7.19
C GLN A 188 -10.20 -23.04 6.39
N ARG A 189 -11.04 -22.97 5.33
CA ARG A 189 -11.39 -21.72 4.66
C ARG A 189 -12.75 -21.25 5.15
N LEU A 190 -12.83 -20.02 5.66
CA LEU A 190 -14.08 -19.44 6.18
C LEU A 190 -15.13 -19.17 5.09
N SER A 191 -14.69 -18.89 3.87
CA SER A 191 -15.55 -18.64 2.72
C SER A 191 -14.81 -18.91 1.43
N GLU A 192 -15.58 -19.09 0.35
CA GLU A 192 -15.03 -19.20 -1.00
C GLU A 192 -14.21 -17.94 -1.34
N GLY A 193 -12.97 -18.13 -1.80
CA GLY A 193 -12.05 -17.05 -2.13
C GLY A 193 -11.17 -16.54 -0.97
N LYS A 194 -11.44 -16.89 0.30
CA LYS A 194 -10.51 -16.60 1.40
C LYS A 194 -9.50 -17.75 1.60
N PRO A 195 -8.21 -17.44 1.83
CA PRO A 195 -7.21 -18.46 2.13
C PRO A 195 -7.43 -19.09 3.51
N SER A 196 -6.87 -20.27 3.74
CA SER A 196 -6.71 -20.79 5.11
C SER A 196 -5.44 -20.21 5.77
N ILE A 197 -5.30 -20.37 7.09
CA ILE A 197 -4.09 -19.97 7.81
C ILE A 197 -2.85 -20.67 7.22
N LYS A 198 -2.93 -21.98 6.96
CA LYS A 198 -1.82 -22.74 6.33
C LYS A 198 -1.39 -22.19 4.98
N GLU A 199 -2.36 -21.78 4.15
CA GLU A 199 -2.08 -21.23 2.82
C GLU A 199 -1.39 -19.88 2.92
N LEU A 200 -1.78 -19.02 3.86
CA LEU A 200 -1.11 -17.74 4.09
C LEU A 200 0.31 -17.91 4.64
N VAL A 201 0.52 -18.80 5.62
CA VAL A 201 1.89 -19.06 6.14
C VAL A 201 2.77 -19.68 5.05
N GLY A 202 2.23 -20.63 4.27
CA GLY A 202 2.93 -21.20 3.12
C GLY A 202 3.29 -20.18 2.05
N HIS A 203 2.40 -19.23 1.77
CA HIS A 203 2.68 -18.10 0.89
C HIS A 203 3.84 -17.24 1.40
N LEU A 204 3.97 -17.01 2.71
CA LEU A 204 5.12 -16.31 3.28
C LEU A 204 6.44 -17.08 3.08
N VAL A 205 6.41 -18.41 3.11
CA VAL A 205 7.59 -19.26 2.79
C VAL A 205 8.05 -19.01 1.36
N ASP A 206 7.12 -19.06 0.40
CA ASP A 206 7.44 -18.88 -1.02
C ASP A 206 7.96 -17.47 -1.32
N ILE A 207 7.38 -16.46 -0.67
CA ILE A 207 7.74 -15.05 -0.85
C ILE A 207 9.14 -14.75 -0.30
N ASP A 208 9.52 -15.36 0.82
CA ASP A 208 10.86 -15.21 1.38
C ASP A 208 11.95 -15.74 0.43
N ALA A 209 11.67 -16.83 -0.29
CA ALA A 209 12.57 -17.35 -1.32
C ALA A 209 12.74 -16.37 -2.49
N VAL A 210 11.64 -15.75 -2.97
CA VAL A 210 11.68 -14.73 -4.03
C VAL A 210 12.47 -13.49 -3.60
N PHE A 211 12.25 -13.01 -2.38
CA PHE A 211 13.01 -11.89 -1.85
C PHE A 211 14.51 -12.22 -1.78
N ARG A 212 14.88 -13.41 -1.30
CA ARG A 212 16.27 -13.87 -1.24
C ARG A 212 16.91 -13.95 -2.62
N GLU A 213 16.21 -14.47 -3.63
CA GLU A 213 16.71 -14.53 -5.01
C GLU A 213 17.01 -13.13 -5.56
N ARG A 214 16.08 -12.18 -5.37
CA ARG A 214 16.28 -10.78 -5.79
C ARG A 214 17.42 -10.10 -5.04
N ALA A 215 17.54 -10.35 -3.75
CA ALA A 215 18.65 -9.84 -2.96
C ALA A 215 20.00 -10.37 -3.48
N TRP A 216 20.08 -11.67 -3.77
CA TRP A 216 21.27 -12.28 -4.36
C TRP A 216 21.62 -11.67 -5.72
N LEU A 217 20.64 -11.50 -6.62
CA LEU A 217 20.87 -10.85 -7.93
C LEU A 217 21.43 -9.44 -7.78
N LEU A 218 20.85 -8.61 -6.91
CA LEU A 218 21.32 -7.24 -6.66
C LEU A 218 22.73 -7.21 -6.11
N LEU A 219 23.11 -8.17 -5.26
CA LEU A 219 24.43 -8.24 -4.65
C LEU A 219 25.50 -8.73 -5.63
N GLU A 220 25.20 -9.73 -6.45
CA GLU A 220 26.18 -10.43 -7.30
C GLU A 220 26.25 -9.90 -8.74
N THR A 221 25.21 -9.20 -9.21
CA THR A 221 25.16 -8.67 -10.58
C THR A 221 25.18 -7.14 -10.55
N ASP A 222 25.87 -6.53 -11.52
CA ASP A 222 25.81 -5.08 -11.73
C ASP A 222 24.52 -4.72 -12.47
N ARG A 223 23.64 -3.94 -11.83
CA ARG A 223 22.36 -3.46 -12.37
C ARG A 223 21.52 -4.56 -13.04
N PRO A 224 21.15 -5.64 -12.32
CA PRO A 224 20.36 -6.71 -12.91
C PRO A 224 18.94 -6.25 -13.26
N GLU A 225 18.38 -6.89 -14.29
CA GLU A 225 16.93 -6.96 -14.47
C GLU A 225 16.37 -7.95 -13.45
N LEU A 226 15.56 -7.44 -12.51
CA LEU A 226 14.90 -8.27 -11.52
C LEU A 226 13.72 -8.99 -12.17
N PRO A 227 13.63 -10.33 -12.02
CA PRO A 227 12.53 -11.07 -12.60
C PRO A 227 11.19 -10.43 -12.22
N PRO A 228 10.31 -10.18 -13.21
CA PRO A 228 9.01 -9.58 -12.96
C PRO A 228 8.08 -10.52 -12.19
N ALA A 229 8.57 -11.71 -11.83
CA ALA A 229 7.94 -12.74 -11.03
C ALA A 229 6.85 -12.12 -10.19
N HIS A 230 5.61 -12.28 -10.65
CA HIS A 230 4.46 -12.07 -9.80
C HIS A 230 4.78 -12.94 -8.59
N PRO A 231 5.00 -12.35 -7.41
CA PRO A 231 5.29 -13.13 -6.22
C PRO A 231 4.23 -14.22 -6.15
N PRO A 232 4.59 -15.49 -5.87
CA PRO A 232 3.70 -16.63 -5.99
C PRO A 232 2.31 -16.24 -5.53
N ARG A 233 1.33 -16.40 -6.41
CA ARG A 233 -0.04 -16.00 -6.05
C ARG A 233 -0.50 -16.90 -4.92
N LEU A 234 -1.39 -16.37 -4.08
CA LEU A 234 -1.88 -17.10 -2.91
C LEU A 234 -2.59 -18.42 -3.27
N ASP A 235 -3.08 -18.55 -4.51
CA ASP A 235 -3.63 -19.81 -5.05
C ASP A 235 -2.56 -20.90 -5.19
N ALA A 236 -1.31 -20.55 -5.50
CA ALA A 236 -0.18 -21.49 -5.55
C ALA A 236 0.09 -22.10 -4.17
N ALA A 237 -0.23 -21.37 -3.09
CA ALA A 237 -0.07 -21.85 -1.73
C ALA A 237 -1.13 -22.88 -1.29
N ALA A 238 -2.09 -23.23 -2.16
CA ALA A 238 -3.11 -24.25 -1.86
C ALA A 238 -2.51 -25.61 -1.44
N ALA A 239 -1.32 -25.95 -1.96
CA ALA A 239 -0.61 -27.19 -1.61
C ALA A 239 -0.15 -27.25 -0.14
N TYR A 240 0.01 -26.10 0.52
CA TYR A 240 0.38 -26.06 1.94
C TYR A 240 -0.76 -26.50 2.85
N ARG A 241 -2.01 -26.43 2.40
CA ARG A 241 -3.16 -26.81 3.24
C ARG A 241 -3.10 -28.26 3.72
N SER A 242 -2.59 -29.17 2.90
CA SER A 242 -2.46 -30.59 3.25
C SER A 242 -1.22 -30.90 4.11
N GLN A 243 -0.35 -29.93 4.37
CA GLN A 243 0.83 -30.12 5.20
C GLN A 243 0.50 -29.87 6.68
N PRO A 244 1.21 -30.52 7.62
CA PRO A 244 1.11 -30.17 9.05
C PRO A 244 1.56 -28.73 9.31
N GLY A 245 0.88 -28.00 10.20
CA GLY A 245 1.21 -26.60 10.49
C GLY A 245 2.66 -26.41 10.93
N GLU A 246 3.16 -27.30 11.79
CA GLU A 246 4.57 -27.31 12.23
C GLU A 246 5.57 -27.54 11.10
N ALA A 247 5.20 -28.31 10.06
CA ALA A 247 6.08 -28.51 8.90
C ALA A 247 6.23 -27.21 8.09
N ILE A 248 5.14 -26.45 7.95
CA ILE A 248 5.13 -25.16 7.25
C ILE A 248 5.95 -24.13 8.05
N LEU A 249 5.78 -24.07 9.39
CA LEU A 249 6.60 -23.23 10.26
C LEU A 249 8.09 -23.61 10.20
N GLY A 250 8.40 -24.90 10.13
CA GLY A 250 9.76 -25.39 9.93
C GLY A 250 10.36 -24.95 8.59
N ALA A 251 9.58 -24.97 7.52
CA ALA A 251 9.98 -24.46 6.21
C ALA A 251 10.22 -22.94 6.25
N PHE A 252 9.34 -22.17 6.90
CA PHE A 252 9.50 -20.73 7.11
C PHE A 252 10.80 -20.41 7.84
N HIS A 253 11.05 -21.06 8.97
CA HIS A 253 12.29 -20.92 9.73
C HIS A 253 13.53 -21.20 8.87
N ALA A 254 13.49 -22.28 8.07
CA ALA A 254 14.61 -22.66 7.21
C ALA A 254 14.91 -21.61 6.13
N THR A 255 13.88 -21.11 5.43
CA THR A 255 14.05 -20.07 4.41
C THR A 255 14.49 -18.74 5.02
N ARG A 256 13.83 -18.29 6.10
CA ARG A 256 14.14 -17.02 6.78
C ARG A 256 15.58 -16.99 7.29
N ARG A 257 16.08 -18.10 7.83
CA ARG A 257 17.48 -18.20 8.26
C ARG A 257 18.47 -18.02 7.10
N GLN A 258 18.17 -18.54 5.91
CA GLN A 258 19.01 -18.31 4.72
C GLN A 258 18.99 -16.83 4.31
N THR A 259 17.81 -16.21 4.34
CA THR A 259 17.62 -14.79 4.03
C THR A 259 18.40 -13.89 5.00
N ILE A 260 18.27 -14.11 6.31
CA ILE A 260 19.01 -13.37 7.33
C ILE A 260 20.52 -13.55 7.15
N ASN A 261 20.99 -14.78 6.88
CA ASN A 261 22.42 -15.03 6.67
C ASN A 261 22.98 -14.33 5.43
N LEU A 262 22.19 -14.19 4.35
CA LEU A 262 22.59 -13.45 3.16
C LEU A 262 22.74 -11.95 3.44
N LEU A 263 21.85 -11.37 4.26
CA LEU A 263 21.78 -9.93 4.51
C LEU A 263 22.65 -9.46 5.67
N ARG A 264 23.07 -10.38 6.54
CA ARG A 264 23.84 -10.08 7.75
C ARG A 264 25.19 -9.48 7.39
N GLY A 265 25.49 -8.32 7.98
CA GLY A 265 26.77 -7.62 7.83
C GLY A 265 26.91 -6.85 6.51
N LEU A 266 25.85 -6.72 5.71
CA LEU A 266 25.87 -5.89 4.51
C LEU A 266 26.12 -4.42 4.87
N THR A 267 26.98 -3.77 4.08
CA THR A 267 27.25 -2.33 4.21
C THR A 267 26.11 -1.49 3.67
N SER A 268 26.04 -0.22 4.04
CA SER A 268 25.07 0.72 3.45
C SER A 268 25.16 0.75 1.91
N ALA A 269 26.37 0.69 1.35
CA ALA A 269 26.55 0.65 -0.10
C ALA A 269 25.94 -0.60 -0.74
N ALA A 270 26.02 -1.77 -0.08
CA ALA A 270 25.39 -3.00 -0.55
C ALA A 270 23.85 -2.90 -0.57
N TRP A 271 23.26 -2.27 0.45
CA TRP A 271 21.81 -2.01 0.50
C TRP A 271 21.32 -1.04 -0.60
N HIS A 272 22.21 -0.19 -1.12
CA HIS A 272 21.88 0.77 -2.18
C HIS A 272 22.28 0.31 -3.59
N ARG A 273 22.71 -0.95 -3.76
CA ARG A 273 23.02 -1.50 -5.10
C ARG A 273 21.76 -1.46 -5.98
N PRO A 274 21.82 -0.79 -7.15
CA PRO A 274 20.66 -0.62 -8.02
C PRO A 274 20.43 -1.84 -8.92
N GLY A 275 19.18 -2.00 -9.34
CA GLY A 275 18.70 -2.88 -10.40
C GLY A 275 17.44 -2.30 -11.03
N HIS A 276 16.90 -2.97 -12.04
CA HIS A 276 15.67 -2.56 -12.69
C HIS A 276 14.56 -3.58 -12.43
N HIS A 277 13.33 -3.10 -12.21
CA HIS A 277 12.15 -3.95 -12.08
C HIS A 277 11.09 -3.45 -13.05
N GLU A 278 10.52 -4.33 -13.87
CA GLU A 278 9.56 -3.99 -14.94
C GLU A 278 8.43 -3.07 -14.47
N LEU A 279 7.89 -3.32 -13.27
CA LEU A 279 6.82 -2.49 -12.68
C LEU A 279 7.33 -1.21 -12.01
N TYR A 280 8.50 -1.21 -11.37
CA TYR A 280 8.88 -0.13 -10.45
C TYR A 280 10.03 0.74 -10.95
N GLY A 281 10.64 0.37 -12.08
CA GLY A 281 11.78 1.07 -12.64
C GLY A 281 13.04 0.76 -11.85
N GLU A 282 13.89 1.77 -11.63
CA GLU A 282 15.07 1.59 -10.79
C GLU A 282 14.69 1.33 -9.33
N VAL A 283 15.17 0.21 -8.81
CA VAL A 283 15.00 -0.22 -7.43
C VAL A 283 16.35 -0.65 -6.86
N ASN A 284 16.48 -0.68 -5.54
CA ASN A 284 17.66 -1.20 -4.86
C ASN A 284 17.26 -2.24 -3.80
N LEU A 285 18.24 -2.80 -3.10
CA LEU A 285 17.99 -3.81 -2.08
C LEU A 285 17.17 -3.25 -0.90
N LEU A 286 17.37 -1.98 -0.54
CA LEU A 286 16.57 -1.31 0.48
C LEU A 286 15.09 -1.25 0.10
N HIS A 287 14.77 -0.92 -1.15
CA HIS A 287 13.42 -0.93 -1.66
C HIS A 287 12.81 -2.35 -1.63
N GLN A 288 13.57 -3.38 -2.05
CA GLN A 288 13.11 -4.77 -1.99
C GLN A 288 12.85 -5.24 -0.55
N GLY A 289 13.71 -4.87 0.40
CA GLY A 289 13.52 -5.20 1.82
C GLY A 289 12.28 -4.52 2.40
N ASN A 290 12.07 -3.25 2.10
CA ASN A 290 10.86 -2.54 2.49
C ASN A 290 9.58 -3.18 1.90
N TRP A 291 9.60 -3.53 0.61
CA TRP A 291 8.51 -4.25 -0.04
C TRP A 291 8.21 -5.58 0.67
N MET A 292 9.24 -6.32 1.05
CA MET A 292 9.12 -7.57 1.80
C MET A 292 8.41 -7.34 3.15
N ILE A 293 8.88 -6.39 3.96
CA ILE A 293 8.29 -6.10 5.27
C ILE A 293 6.83 -5.64 5.15
N ALA A 294 6.53 -4.75 4.21
CA ALA A 294 5.17 -4.29 3.98
C ALA A 294 4.24 -5.45 3.59
N HIS A 295 4.71 -6.36 2.73
CA HIS A 295 3.98 -7.54 2.30
C HIS A 295 3.73 -8.53 3.46
N GLU A 296 4.76 -8.84 4.27
CA GLU A 296 4.61 -9.71 5.44
C GLU A 296 3.62 -9.12 6.46
N ARG A 297 3.76 -7.84 6.78
CA ARG A 297 2.90 -7.15 7.74
C ARG A 297 1.42 -7.20 7.32
N ALA A 298 1.13 -7.00 6.03
CA ALA A 298 -0.23 -7.10 5.52
C ALA A 298 -0.84 -8.50 5.77
N HIS A 299 -0.07 -9.57 5.51
CA HIS A 299 -0.54 -10.93 5.73
C HIS A 299 -0.57 -11.34 7.21
N LEU A 300 0.26 -10.77 8.07
CA LEU A 300 0.16 -11.00 9.52
C LEU A 300 -1.13 -10.41 10.10
N VAL A 301 -1.55 -9.22 9.62
CA VAL A 301 -2.85 -8.64 9.97
C VAL A 301 -3.99 -9.53 9.47
N GLU A 302 -3.89 -10.03 8.24
CA GLU A 302 -4.87 -10.96 7.67
C GLU A 302 -4.97 -12.27 8.48
N LEU A 303 -3.83 -12.84 8.88
CA LEU A 303 -3.75 -14.01 9.75
C LEU A 303 -4.41 -13.76 11.11
N ALA A 304 -4.16 -12.60 11.73
CA ALA A 304 -4.79 -12.23 12.99
C ALA A 304 -6.32 -12.15 12.87
N GLN A 305 -6.82 -11.57 11.78
CA GLN A 305 -8.27 -11.50 11.52
C GLN A 305 -8.86 -12.90 11.27
N LEU A 306 -8.21 -13.73 10.45
CA LEU A 306 -8.68 -15.09 10.17
C LEU A 306 -8.71 -15.95 11.44
N ARG A 307 -7.68 -15.85 12.28
CA ARG A 307 -7.64 -16.52 13.58
C ARG A 307 -8.83 -16.10 14.44
N HIS A 308 -9.09 -14.80 14.55
CA HIS A 308 -10.21 -14.29 15.32
C HIS A 308 -11.54 -14.84 14.82
N ASP A 309 -11.79 -14.75 13.52
CA ASP A 309 -13.03 -15.22 12.90
C ASP A 309 -13.24 -16.72 13.11
N LEU A 310 -12.20 -17.56 12.92
CA LEU A 310 -12.26 -19.00 13.13
C LEU A 310 -12.61 -19.38 14.57
N LEU A 311 -12.00 -18.71 15.56
CA LEU A 311 -12.27 -18.98 16.96
C LEU A 311 -13.67 -18.56 17.40
N LEU A 312 -14.23 -17.50 16.82
CA LEU A 312 -15.63 -17.11 17.06
C LEU A 312 -16.63 -18.09 16.47
N HIS A 313 -16.29 -18.73 15.34
CA HIS A 313 -17.20 -19.61 14.61
C HIS A 313 -17.06 -21.09 15.01
N SER A 314 -16.05 -21.43 15.82
CA SER A 314 -15.88 -22.77 16.39
C SER A 314 -16.58 -22.87 17.74
N GLU A 315 -17.44 -23.90 17.93
CA GLU A 315 -18.05 -24.20 19.25
C GLU A 315 -17.01 -24.53 20.35
N ALA A 316 -15.72 -24.60 20.01
CA ALA A 316 -14.63 -24.93 20.93
C ALA A 316 -14.21 -23.78 21.88
N CYS A 317 -14.67 -22.54 21.70
CA CYS A 317 -14.26 -21.42 22.55
C CYS A 317 -15.25 -21.13 23.69
N LYS A 318 -15.11 -21.85 24.82
CA LYS A 318 -15.84 -21.56 26.09
C LYS A 318 -15.13 -20.58 27.03
N ALA A 319 -14.18 -19.78 26.54
CA ALA A 319 -13.68 -18.63 27.27
C ALA A 319 -13.59 -17.43 26.32
N PRO A 320 -13.98 -16.22 26.76
CA PRO A 320 -13.74 -15.02 25.97
C PRO A 320 -12.24 -14.96 25.67
N VAL A 321 -11.88 -14.95 24.39
CA VAL A 321 -10.50 -14.72 23.95
C VAL A 321 -10.13 -13.33 24.46
N ASP A 322 -9.33 -13.27 25.51
CA ASP A 322 -8.81 -12.01 26.04
C ASP A 322 -7.87 -11.42 24.99
N LEU A 323 -8.32 -10.36 24.31
CA LEU A 323 -7.56 -9.59 23.32
C LEU A 323 -6.70 -8.52 23.99
N GLY A 324 -6.29 -8.73 25.26
CA GLY A 324 -5.66 -7.71 26.10
C GLY A 324 -4.32 -7.19 25.59
N GLU A 325 -3.54 -8.01 24.88
CA GLU A 325 -2.28 -7.59 24.27
C GLU A 325 -2.36 -7.65 22.74
N ALA A 326 -1.93 -6.57 22.07
CA ALA A 326 -1.74 -6.59 20.64
C ALA A 326 -0.76 -7.72 20.29
N VAL A 327 -1.22 -8.70 19.49
CA VAL A 327 -0.39 -9.85 19.05
C VAL A 327 0.88 -9.38 18.32
N MET A 328 0.89 -8.14 17.83
CA MET A 328 2.05 -7.49 17.24
C MET A 328 2.23 -6.08 17.81
N THR A 329 3.27 -5.91 18.63
CA THR A 329 3.60 -4.67 19.35
C THR A 329 4.15 -3.55 18.47
N GLU A 330 4.59 -3.84 17.22
CA GLU A 330 5.27 -2.89 16.35
C GLU A 330 4.60 -2.69 14.97
N ILE A 331 3.28 -2.86 14.86
CA ILE A 331 2.53 -2.53 13.62
C ILE A 331 2.35 -1.02 13.44
N ASN A 332 2.61 -0.16 14.42
CA ASN A 332 2.33 1.26 14.27
C ASN A 332 3.49 2.01 13.61
N GLU A 333 3.50 2.08 12.28
CA GLU A 333 4.21 3.15 11.58
C GLU A 333 3.38 4.43 11.73
N GLY A 334 3.84 5.30 12.61
CA GLY A 334 3.62 6.73 12.50
C GLY A 334 4.82 7.34 11.78
N GLU A 335 4.66 7.68 10.51
CA GLU A 335 4.45 9.04 9.99
C GLU A 335 3.87 8.96 8.57
#